data_AF-A0A0C2D7E2-F1
#
_entry.id   AF-A0A0C2D7E2-F1
#
_cell.length_a   1.000
_cell.length_b   1.000
_cell.length_c   1.000
_cell.angle_alpha   90.00
_cell.angle_beta   90.00
_cell.angle_gamma   90.00
#
_symmetry.space_group_name_H-M   'P 1'
#
loop_
_entity.id
_entity.type
_entity.pdbx_description
1 polymer ?
#
loop_
_entity_poly.entity_id
_entity_poly.type
_entity_poly.pdbx_seq_one_letter_code
_entity_poly.pdbx_strand_id
1 'polypeptide(L)'
;MADAEAAGAEEYAPYEYWGAVAYLEQSKILMGYSEYERSFDFGERSKQLANEAKVKAQRVKKGGSVVRDESVAAPTDMVDSEGKQIESIDEVKRDDAGQEKDGANTGSKG
;
A
#
# COMPACT_ATOMS: atom_id res chain seq x y z
N MET A 1 7.68 -4.68 -5.10
CA MET A 1 8.83 -4.83 -4.18
C MET A 1 9.74 -3.63 -4.22
N ALA A 2 10.40 -3.32 -5.34
CA ALA A 2 11.33 -2.18 -5.44
C ALA A 2 10.75 -0.85 -4.90
N ASP A 3 9.52 -0.50 -5.29
CA ASP A 3 8.86 0.71 -4.78
C ASP A 3 8.61 0.69 -3.27
N ALA A 4 8.28 -0.47 -2.69
CA ALA A 4 8.05 -0.62 -1.25
C ALA A 4 9.38 -0.48 -0.49
N GLU A 5 10.44 -1.10 -1.00
CA GLU A 5 11.80 -0.97 -0.48
C GLU A 5 12.29 0.48 -0.55
N ALA A 6 12.14 1.14 -1.69
CA ALA A 6 12.47 2.55 -1.86
C ALA A 6 11.65 3.47 -0.95
N ALA A 7 10.40 3.10 -0.64
CA ALA A 7 9.58 3.78 0.34
C ALA A 7 10.04 3.56 1.79
N GLY A 8 11.04 2.71 2.05
CA GLY A 8 11.51 2.35 3.39
C GLY A 8 10.53 1.45 4.13
N ALA A 9 9.74 0.65 3.42
CA ALA A 9 8.67 -0.13 4.02
C ALA A 9 9.16 -1.21 5.00
N GLU A 10 10.42 -1.64 4.91
CA GLU A 10 11.01 -2.53 5.91
C GLU A 10 10.96 -1.92 7.32
N GLU A 11 11.13 -0.60 7.45
CA GLU A 11 11.07 0.10 8.74
C GLU A 11 9.64 0.53 9.08
N TYR A 12 8.93 1.12 8.11
CA TYR A 12 7.66 1.82 8.37
C TYR A 12 6.40 0.98 8.14
N ALA A 13 6.52 -0.17 7.47
CA ALA A 13 5.43 -1.12 7.22
C ALA A 13 5.95 -2.58 7.22
N PRO A 14 6.65 -3.01 8.30
CA PRO A 14 7.44 -4.25 8.30
C PRO A 14 6.59 -5.49 8.04
N TYR A 15 5.37 -5.54 8.56
CA TYR A 15 4.50 -6.70 8.42
C TYR A 15 4.13 -6.96 6.95
N GLU A 16 3.66 -5.93 6.25
CA GLU A 16 3.30 -6.03 4.84
C GLU A 16 4.55 -6.24 3.97
N TYR A 17 5.66 -5.57 4.29
CA TYR A 17 6.90 -5.71 3.54
C TYR A 17 7.45 -7.14 3.59
N TRP A 18 7.65 -7.69 4.80
CA TRP A 18 8.19 -9.04 4.95
C TRP A 18 7.21 -10.12 4.49
N GLY A 19 5.90 -9.88 4.64
CA GLY A 19 4.88 -10.70 4.01
C GLY A 19 5.06 -10.73 2.49
N ALA A 20 5.20 -9.57 1.84
CA ALA A 20 5.40 -9.48 0.40
C ALA A 20 6.68 -10.19 -0.07
N VAL A 21 7.78 -10.08 0.70
CA VAL A 21 9.03 -10.83 0.45
C VAL A 21 8.78 -12.34 0.50
N ALA A 22 8.17 -12.84 1.57
CA ALA A 22 7.94 -14.27 1.75
C ALA A 22 7.03 -14.86 0.65
N TYR A 23 5.95 -14.17 0.29
CA TYR A 23 5.07 -14.58 -0.81
C TYR A 23 5.81 -14.58 -2.16
N LEU A 24 6.70 -13.61 -2.40
CA LEU A 24 7.51 -13.57 -3.63
C LEU A 24 8.51 -14.74 -3.69
N GLU A 25 9.16 -15.06 -2.58
CA GLU A 25 10.09 -16.18 -2.50
C GLU A 25 9.37 -17.50 -2.76
N GLN A 26 8.21 -17.71 -2.13
CA GLN A 26 7.40 -18.90 -2.36
C GLN A 26 6.93 -19.02 -3.81
N SER A 27 6.54 -17.90 -4.44
CA SER A 27 6.21 -17.84 -5.87
C SER A 27 7.38 -18.34 -6.72
N LYS A 28 8.59 -17.82 -6.51
CA LYS A 28 9.80 -18.24 -7.25
C LYS A 28 10.10 -19.73 -7.08
N ILE A 29 9.93 -20.26 -5.86
CA ILE A 29 10.12 -21.68 -5.57
C ILE A 29 9.15 -22.53 -6.38
N LEU A 30 7.85 -22.19 -6.36
CA LEU A 30 6.81 -22.91 -7.08
C LEU A 30 6.97 -22.82 -8.61
N MET A 31 7.41 -21.67 -9.12
CA MET A 31 7.79 -21.53 -10.54
C MET A 31 8.90 -22.52 -10.92
N GLY A 32 9.91 -22.69 -10.06
CA GLY A 32 10.98 -23.68 -10.25
C GLY A 32 10.48 -25.12 -10.29
N TYR A 33 9.39 -25.43 -9.58
CA TYR A 33 8.71 -26.73 -9.62
C TYR A 33 7.68 -26.87 -10.75
N SER A 34 7.56 -25.89 -11.65
CA SER A 34 6.53 -25.86 -12.70
C SER A 34 5.09 -25.83 -12.18
N GLU A 35 4.90 -25.39 -10.93
CA GLU A 35 3.60 -25.21 -10.27
C GLU A 35 3.05 -23.82 -10.56
N TYR A 36 2.82 -23.52 -11.85
CA TYR A 36 2.64 -22.15 -12.34
C TYR A 36 1.40 -21.43 -11.79
N GLU A 37 0.27 -22.14 -11.67
CA GLU A 37 -0.97 -21.55 -11.13
C GLU A 37 -0.77 -21.10 -9.69
N ARG A 38 -0.25 -22.00 -8.84
CA ARG A 38 0.07 -21.68 -7.44
C ARG A 38 1.15 -20.60 -7.36
N SER A 39 2.17 -20.66 -8.20
CA SER A 39 3.21 -19.62 -8.28
C SER A 39 2.59 -18.24 -8.56
N PHE A 40 1.62 -18.17 -9.46
CA PHE A 40 0.96 -16.92 -9.83
C PHE A 40 0.15 -16.36 -8.65
N ASP A 41 -0.63 -17.20 -7.96
CA ASP A 41 -1.41 -16.79 -6.79
C ASP A 41 -0.54 -16.17 -5.67
N PHE A 42 0.59 -16.81 -5.36
CA PHE A 42 1.57 -16.27 -4.42
C PHE A 42 2.20 -14.96 -4.93
N GLY A 43 2.45 -14.86 -6.23
CA GLY A 43 2.95 -13.64 -6.87
C GLY A 43 1.96 -12.47 -6.76
N GLU A 44 0.68 -12.71 -7.00
CA GLU A 44 -0.37 -11.70 -6.84
C GLU A 44 -0.52 -11.26 -5.39
N ARG A 45 -0.45 -12.21 -4.43
CA ARG A 45 -0.50 -11.87 -3.01
C ARG A 45 0.71 -11.03 -2.58
N SER A 46 1.90 -11.34 -3.11
CA SER A 46 3.10 -10.52 -2.91
C SER A 46 2.91 -9.09 -3.43
N LYS A 47 2.34 -8.92 -4.64
CA LYS A 47 2.08 -7.58 -5.21
C LYS A 47 1.13 -6.75 -4.35
N GLN A 48 0.05 -7.36 -3.86
CA GLN A 48 -0.92 -6.70 -2.98
C GLN A 48 -0.22 -6.17 -1.72
N LEU A 49 0.50 -7.04 -1.00
CA LEU A 49 1.22 -6.66 0.21
C LEU A 49 2.31 -5.62 -0.06
N ALA A 50 3.02 -5.71 -1.19
CA ALA A 50 4.01 -4.71 -1.56
C ALA A 50 3.39 -3.31 -1.76
N ASN A 51 2.19 -3.25 -2.35
CA ASN A 51 1.46 -1.99 -2.51
C ASN A 51 0.99 -1.45 -1.16
N GLU A 52 0.41 -2.30 -0.30
CA GLU A 52 0.03 -1.92 1.06
C GLU A 52 1.25 -1.38 1.86
N ALA A 53 2.38 -2.08 1.77
CA ALA A 53 3.63 -1.71 2.43
C ALA A 53 4.13 -0.33 1.96
N LYS A 54 4.11 -0.08 0.65
CA LYS A 54 4.48 1.21 0.05
C LYS A 54 3.61 2.34 0.58
N VAL A 55 2.28 2.17 0.54
CA VAL A 55 1.32 3.21 0.97
C VAL A 55 1.46 3.49 2.46
N LYS A 56 1.52 2.43 3.29
CA LYS A 56 1.76 2.56 4.74
C LYS A 56 3.04 3.31 5.03
N ALA A 57 4.15 2.91 4.43
CA ALA A 57 5.44 3.53 4.68
C ALA A 57 5.44 5.03 4.30
N GLN A 58 4.84 5.38 3.17
CA GLN A 58 4.73 6.77 2.74
C GLN A 58 3.82 7.59 3.66
N ARG A 59 2.76 7.01 4.24
CA ARG A 59 1.90 7.72 5.19
C ARG A 59 2.58 7.91 6.54
N VAL A 60 3.23 6.88 7.08
CA VAL A 60 3.93 6.95 8.37
C VAL A 60 5.03 8.00 8.32
N LYS A 61 5.81 8.05 7.23
CA LYS A 61 6.79 9.12 6.99
C LYS A 61 6.19 10.54 6.98
N LYS A 62 4.90 10.66 6.66
CA LYS A 62 4.15 11.93 6.65
C LYS A 62 3.45 12.22 7.99
N GLY A 63 3.65 11.38 9.02
CA GLY A 63 3.04 11.53 10.35
C GLY A 63 1.63 10.98 10.47
N GLY A 64 1.13 10.24 9.46
CA GLY A 64 -0.21 9.64 9.49
C GLY A 64 -0.15 8.11 9.54
N SER A 65 -1.30 7.48 9.76
CA SER A 65 -1.49 6.03 9.67
C SER A 65 -2.54 5.68 8.64
N VAL A 66 -2.43 4.49 8.07
CA VAL A 66 -3.48 3.88 7.25
C VAL A 66 -3.70 2.44 7.70
N VAL A 67 -4.94 2.00 7.65
CA VAL A 67 -5.36 0.62 7.92
C VAL A 67 -6.09 0.08 6.71
N ARG A 68 -6.11 -1.24 6.61
CA ARG A 68 -6.89 -1.91 5.57
C ARG A 68 -8.36 -1.79 5.93
N ASP A 69 -9.19 -1.46 4.94
CA ASP A 69 -10.63 -1.43 5.14
C ASP A 69 -11.17 -2.88 5.16
N GLU A 70 -11.72 -3.30 6.30
CA GLU A 70 -12.33 -4.63 6.44
C GLU A 70 -13.73 -4.71 5.81
N SER A 71 -14.36 -3.57 5.52
CA SER A 71 -15.68 -3.49 4.87
C SER A 71 -15.62 -3.66 3.36
N VAL A 72 -14.43 -3.56 2.75
CA VAL A 72 -14.23 -3.68 1.31
C VAL A 72 -13.57 -5.01 0.97
N ALA A 73 -14.13 -5.68 -0.04
CA ALA A 73 -13.70 -7.03 -0.43
C ALA A 73 -12.33 -7.05 -1.12
N ALA A 74 -11.92 -5.95 -1.77
CA ALA A 74 -10.65 -5.90 -2.49
C ALA A 74 -9.48 -5.74 -1.51
N PRO A 75 -8.44 -6.59 -1.60
CA PRO A 75 -7.32 -6.56 -0.64
C PRO A 75 -6.52 -5.26 -0.61
N THR A 76 -6.60 -4.47 -1.68
CA THR A 76 -5.80 -3.27 -1.89
C THR A 76 -6.43 -1.99 -1.37
N ASP A 77 -7.67 -2.03 -0.88
CA ASP A 77 -8.35 -0.83 -0.39
C ASP A 77 -7.86 -0.46 1.01
N MET A 78 -7.33 0.75 1.10
CA MET A 78 -6.77 1.33 2.32
C MET A 78 -7.55 2.57 2.72
N VAL A 79 -7.72 2.77 4.01
CA VAL A 79 -8.35 3.95 4.61
C VAL A 79 -7.42 4.61 5.62
N ASP A 80 -7.56 5.92 5.81
CA ASP A 80 -6.89 6.63 6.90
C ASP A 80 -7.64 6.47 8.24
N SER A 81 -7.15 7.18 9.26
CA SER A 81 -7.75 7.24 10.60
C SER A 81 -9.17 7.78 10.63
N GLU A 82 -9.62 8.47 9.58
CA GLU A 82 -10.97 9.06 9.47
C GLU A 82 -11.90 8.19 8.60
N GLY A 83 -11.41 7.03 8.13
CA GLY A 83 -12.15 6.13 7.26
C GLY A 83 -12.23 6.61 5.81
N LYS A 84 -11.42 7.59 5.40
CA LYS A 84 -11.40 8.09 4.03
C LYS A 84 -10.55 7.16 3.15
N GLN A 85 -11.10 6.75 2.00
CA GLN A 85 -10.39 5.91 1.04
C GLN A 85 -9.14 6.63 0.49
N ILE A 86 -8.03 5.91 0.46
CA ILE A 86 -6.75 6.42 -0.07
C ILE A 86 -6.70 6.06 -1.57
N GLU A 87 -7.32 6.87 -2.43
CA GLU A 87 -7.40 6.57 -3.87
C GLU A 87 -6.07 6.78 -4.62
N SER A 88 -5.21 7.68 -4.14
CA SER A 88 -3.87 7.88 -4.70
C SER A 88 -2.93 8.64 -3.75
N ILE A 89 -1.64 8.40 -3.93
CA ILE A 89 -0.55 8.95 -3.12
C ILE A 89 -0.31 10.45 -3.43
N ASP A 90 -0.90 10.96 -4.52
CA ASP A 90 -0.54 12.23 -5.17
C ASP A 90 -1.33 13.47 -4.72
N GLU A 91 -2.32 13.37 -3.82
CA GLU A 91 -3.00 14.56 -3.24
C GLU A 91 -2.11 15.37 -2.25
N VAL A 92 -0.79 15.19 -2.31
CA VAL A 92 0.17 15.90 -1.45
C VAL A 92 0.60 17.19 -2.13
N LYS A 93 -0.29 18.18 -2.15
CA LYS A 93 0.16 19.57 -2.08
C LYS A 93 0.29 19.94 -0.61
N ARG A 94 1.52 19.93 -0.09
CA ARG A 94 1.87 20.80 1.04
C ARG A 94 2.45 22.07 0.45
N ASP A 95 1.88 23.21 0.76
CA ASP A 95 2.61 24.48 0.74
C ASP A 95 3.56 24.52 1.95
N ASP A 96 4.76 25.07 1.73
CA ASP A 96 5.92 25.14 2.64
C ASP A 96 5.70 25.98 3.93
N ALA A 97 4.51 25.94 4.53
CA ALA A 97 4.16 26.76 5.69
C ALA A 97 3.56 25.97 6.88
N GLY A 98 3.35 24.65 6.77
CA GLY A 98 2.91 23.85 7.91
C GLY A 98 1.58 24.30 8.54
N GLN A 99 0.66 24.85 7.73
CA GLN A 99 -0.73 25.06 8.13
C GLN A 99 -1.63 24.21 7.24
N GLU A 100 -2.54 23.46 7.86
CA GLU A 100 -3.66 22.82 7.17
C GLU A 100 -4.44 23.90 6.42
N LYS A 101 -4.51 23.77 5.10
CA LYS A 101 -5.52 24.43 4.31
C LYS A 101 -6.60 23.40 4.02
N ASP A 102 -7.80 23.69 4.51
CA ASP A 102 -9.04 23.05 4.10
C ASP A 102 -9.03 22.87 2.58
N GLY A 103 -8.92 21.61 2.15
CA GLY A 103 -8.89 21.25 0.75
C GLY A 103 -10.13 21.81 0.06
N ALA A 104 -9.90 22.70 -0.89
CA ALA A 104 -10.95 23.33 -1.68
C ALA A 104 -11.83 22.24 -2.32
N ASN A 105 -13.05 22.20 -1.83
CA ASN A 105 -14.22 21.55 -2.41
C ASN A 105 -14.29 21.76 -3.93
N THR A 106 -14.12 20.68 -4.70
CA THR A 106 -14.71 20.56 -6.03
C THR A 106 -15.64 19.35 -6.04
N GLY A 107 -16.79 19.52 -5.40
CA GLY A 107 -17.95 18.68 -5.68
C GLY A 107 -18.28 18.76 -7.17
N SER A 108 -18.03 17.67 -7.89
CA SER A 108 -18.61 17.49 -9.21
C SER A 108 -20.03 16.95 -9.04
N LYS A 109 -21.00 17.87 -9.08
CA LYS A 109 -22.37 17.53 -9.48
C LYS A 109 -22.36 17.34 -11.00
N GLY A 110 -22.79 16.16 -11.44
CA GLY A 110 -23.05 15.82 -12.83
C GLY A 110 -23.58 14.41 -12.93
#